data_AF-A0A2X0ILB8-F1
#
_entry.id   AF-A0A2X0ILB8-F1
#
_cell.length_a   1.000
_cell.length_b   1.000
_cell.length_c   1.000
_cell.angle_alpha   90.00
_cell.angle_beta   90.00
_cell.angle_gamma   90.00
#
_symmetry.space_group_name_H-M   'P 1'
#
loop_
_entity.id
_entity.type
_entity.pdbx_description
1 polymer ?
#
loop_
_entity_poly.entity_id
_entity_poly.type
_entity_poly.pdbx_seq_one_letter_code
_entity_poly.pdbx_strand_id
1 'polypeptide(L)'
;MSGYDVDLDYLRDTVKKLQGVADGMDDTNAKAQYQTNLSRTQLGGDQFIESGNLHTAHDNMKTQLAHMIKTLQTMIQEFTDKTGAAHDSYSAQDTQTSQDFSRGAAS
;
A
#
# COMPACT_ATOMS: atom_id res chain seq x y z
N MET A 1 23.49 -27.78 9.35
CA MET A 1 22.71 -27.08 8.30
C MET A 1 22.31 -25.74 8.88
N SER A 2 22.93 -24.65 8.44
CA SER A 2 22.46 -23.31 8.81
C SER A 2 21.36 -22.94 7.81
N GLY A 3 20.18 -23.55 7.99
CA GLY A 3 18.98 -23.06 7.31
C GLY A 3 18.72 -21.66 7.85
N TYR A 4 18.63 -20.67 6.98
CA TYR A 4 18.07 -19.39 7.37
C TYR A 4 16.66 -19.66 7.88
N ASP A 5 16.49 -19.62 9.20
CA ASP A 5 15.18 -19.77 9.82
C ASP A 5 14.43 -18.48 9.51
N VAL A 6 13.62 -18.53 8.45
CA VAL A 6 12.82 -17.39 8.05
C VAL A 6 11.71 -17.26 9.07
N ASP A 7 11.75 -16.18 9.85
CA ASP A 7 10.70 -15.85 10.81
C ASP A 7 9.40 -15.51 10.08
N LEU A 8 8.54 -16.52 9.94
CA LEU A 8 7.24 -16.43 9.28
C LEU A 8 6.30 -15.46 10.01
N ASP A 9 6.43 -15.34 11.33
CA ASP A 9 5.64 -14.41 12.12
C ASP A 9 6.04 -12.96 11.82
N TYR A 10 7.33 -12.69 11.66
CA TYR A 10 7.83 -11.38 11.25
C TYR A 10 7.35 -10.97 9.86
N LEU A 11 7.32 -11.90 8.89
CA LEU A 11 6.77 -11.66 7.55
C LEU A 11 5.28 -11.31 7.62
N ARG A 12 4.50 -12.06 8.41
CA ARG A 12 3.06 -11.81 8.60
C ARG A 12 2.80 -10.46 9.26
N ASP A 13 3.58 -10.09 10.27
CA ASP A 13 3.44 -8.79 10.93
C ASP A 13 3.85 -7.62 10.03
N THR A 14 4.84 -7.84 9.15
CA THR A 14 5.22 -6.86 8.13
C THR A 14 4.07 -6.61 7.14
N VAL A 15 3.39 -7.66 6.68
CA VAL A 15 2.19 -7.56 5.83
C VAL A 15 1.10 -6.73 6.50
N LYS A 16 0.77 -7.02 7.77
CA LYS A 16 -0.26 -6.26 8.51
C LYS A 16 0.07 -4.78 8.64
N LYS A 17 1.34 -4.44 8.93
CA LYS A 17 1.78 -3.04 9.04
C LYS A 17 1.64 -2.31 7.72
N LEU A 18 2.00 -2.97 6.62
CA LEU A 18 1.87 -2.43 5.27
C LEU A 18 0.40 -2.19 4.90
N GLN A 19 -0.50 -3.12 5.20
CA GLN A 19 -1.94 -2.92 5.02
C GLN A 19 -2.48 -1.75 5.84
N GLY A 20 -2.06 -1.60 7.11
CA GLY A 20 -2.45 -0.44 7.92
C GLY A 20 -1.99 0.89 7.32
N VAL A 21 -0.83 0.94 6.66
CA VAL A 21 -0.38 2.13 5.93
C VAL A 21 -1.25 2.37 4.69
N ALA A 22 -1.55 1.33 3.90
CA ALA A 22 -2.42 1.45 2.73
C ALA A 22 -3.81 1.98 3.08
N ASP A 23 -4.41 1.48 4.17
CA ASP A 23 -5.73 1.90 4.65
C ASP A 23 -5.72 3.39 5.06
N GLY A 24 -4.68 3.85 5.77
CA GLY A 24 -4.54 5.27 6.11
C GLY A 24 -4.36 6.17 4.89
N MET A 25 -3.81 5.63 3.80
CA MET A 25 -3.65 6.35 2.54
C MET A 25 -4.95 6.47 1.76
N ASP A 26 -5.87 5.51 1.86
CA ASP A 26 -7.21 5.63 1.26
C ASP A 26 -8.00 6.81 1.86
N ASP A 27 -7.99 6.95 3.19
CA ASP A 27 -8.58 8.13 3.86
C ASP A 27 -7.91 9.43 3.40
N THR A 28 -6.57 9.43 3.30
CA THR A 28 -5.82 10.60 2.83
C THR A 28 -6.17 10.97 1.38
N ASN A 29 -6.35 9.98 0.50
CA ASN A 29 -6.77 10.19 -0.88
C ASN A 29 -8.18 10.80 -0.95
N ALA A 30 -9.12 10.23 -0.19
CA ALA A 30 -10.48 10.75 -0.12
C ALA A 30 -10.51 12.21 0.36
N LYS A 31 -9.72 12.55 1.39
CA LYS A 31 -9.58 13.93 1.86
C LYS A 31 -8.98 14.84 0.80
N ALA A 32 -7.91 14.41 0.15
CA ALA A 32 -7.26 15.18 -0.92
C ALA A 32 -8.20 15.44 -2.11
N GLN A 33 -9.08 14.49 -2.45
CA GLN A 33 -10.02 14.65 -3.57
C GLN A 33 -11.24 15.50 -3.21
N TYR A 34 -11.83 15.29 -2.04
CA TYR A 34 -13.16 15.82 -1.72
C TYR A 34 -13.15 16.95 -0.70
N GLN A 35 -12.17 16.99 0.22
CA GLN A 35 -12.17 17.95 1.33
C GLN A 35 -11.29 19.18 1.11
N THR A 36 -10.51 19.21 0.04
CA THR A 36 -9.66 20.36 -0.32
C THR A 36 -10.31 21.26 -1.37
N ASN A 37 -11.57 21.03 -1.74
CA ASN A 37 -12.16 21.72 -2.89
C ASN A 37 -12.26 23.24 -2.66
N LEU A 38 -11.71 24.01 -3.59
CA LEU A 38 -11.79 25.46 -3.61
C LEU A 38 -12.51 25.89 -4.87
N SER A 39 -13.68 26.50 -4.73
CA SER A 39 -14.41 27.05 -5.86
C SER A 39 -13.72 28.31 -6.40
N ARG A 40 -13.96 28.61 -7.68
CA ARG A 40 -13.48 29.86 -8.30
C ARG A 40 -13.95 31.11 -7.52
N THR A 41 -15.16 31.07 -6.96
CA THR A 41 -15.72 32.15 -6.13
C THR A 41 -14.96 32.35 -4.82
N GLN A 42 -14.42 31.29 -4.22
CA GLN A 42 -13.54 31.38 -3.05
C GLN A 42 -12.16 31.95 -3.39
N LEU A 43 -11.79 31.94 -4.68
CA LEU A 43 -10.54 32.48 -5.20
C LEU A 43 -10.71 33.87 -5.84
N GLY A 44 -11.74 34.63 -5.45
CA GLY A 44 -11.99 35.99 -5.96
C GLY A 44 -13.08 36.08 -7.05
N GLY A 45 -13.63 34.94 -7.49
CA GLY A 45 -14.75 34.87 -8.42
C GLY A 45 -14.45 35.44 -9.81
N ASP A 46 -15.50 35.66 -10.61
CA ASP A 46 -15.37 36.09 -12.00
C ASP A 46 -14.77 37.50 -12.16
N GLN A 47 -14.71 38.27 -11.07
CA GLN A 47 -14.11 39.61 -11.02
C GLN A 47 -12.58 39.56 -10.89
N PHE A 48 -12.00 38.40 -10.52
CA PHE A 48 -10.57 38.16 -10.49
C PHE A 48 -10.22 37.20 -11.63
N ILE A 49 -9.62 37.71 -12.70
CA ILE A 49 -9.28 36.93 -13.90
C ILE A 49 -8.36 35.75 -13.56
N GLU A 50 -7.41 35.97 -12.66
CA GLU A 50 -6.46 34.97 -12.20
C GLU A 50 -7.11 33.87 -11.34
N SER A 51 -8.38 34.02 -10.90
CA SER A 51 -9.11 32.98 -10.16
C SER A 51 -9.21 31.68 -10.95
N GLY A 52 -9.34 31.77 -12.28
CA GLY A 52 -9.37 30.60 -13.17
C GLY A 52 -8.04 29.88 -13.23
N ASN A 53 -6.94 30.63 -13.30
CA ASN A 53 -5.58 30.07 -13.31
C ASN A 53 -5.26 29.42 -11.96
N LEU A 54 -5.61 30.08 -10.84
CA LEU A 54 -5.38 29.57 -9.50
C LEU A 54 -6.21 28.31 -9.21
N HIS A 55 -7.48 28.29 -9.63
CA HIS A 55 -8.33 27.10 -9.53
C HIS A 55 -7.76 25.93 -10.34
N THR A 56 -7.31 26.19 -11.57
CA THR A 56 -6.71 25.16 -12.43
C THR A 56 -5.42 24.61 -11.82
N ALA A 57 -4.56 25.47 -11.29
CA ALA A 57 -3.34 25.05 -10.59
C ALA A 57 -3.66 24.19 -9.36
N HIS A 58 -4.70 24.55 -8.61
CA HIS A 58 -5.18 23.79 -7.47
C HIS A 58 -5.69 22.39 -7.86
N ASP A 59 -6.52 22.28 -8.90
CA ASP A 59 -7.01 20.98 -9.40
C ASP A 59 -5.88 20.08 -9.91
N ASN A 60 -4.89 20.67 -10.58
CA ASN A 60 -3.68 19.95 -10.99
C ASN A 60 -2.92 19.39 -9.79
N MET A 61 -2.78 20.17 -8.72
CA MET A 61 -2.11 19.72 -7.49
C MET A 61 -2.89 18.61 -6.79
N LYS A 62 -4.22 18.70 -6.71
CA LYS A 62 -5.08 17.61 -6.21
C LYS A 62 -4.86 16.31 -7.00
N THR A 63 -4.81 16.41 -8.33
CA THR A 63 -4.58 15.26 -9.21
C THR A 63 -3.21 14.64 -8.98
N GLN A 64 -2.16 15.45 -8.84
CA GLN A 64 -0.81 14.96 -8.55
C GLN A 64 -0.71 14.26 -7.19
N LEU A 65 -1.36 14.81 -6.16
CA LEU A 65 -1.43 14.18 -4.83
C LEU A 65 -2.14 12.82 -4.90
N ALA A 66 -3.27 12.73 -5.60
CA ALA A 66 -3.99 11.47 -5.77
C ALA A 66 -3.13 10.42 -6.50
N HIS A 67 -2.39 10.82 -7.54
CA HIS A 67 -1.46 9.92 -8.23
C HIS A 67 -0.32 9.42 -7.32
N MET A 68 0.32 10.32 -6.55
CA MET A 68 1.38 9.91 -5.61
C MET A 68 0.86 8.92 -4.56
N ILE A 69 -0.33 9.17 -4.01
CA ILE A 69 -0.97 8.25 -3.07
C ILE A 69 -1.22 6.90 -3.73
N LYS A 70 -1.74 6.89 -4.97
CA LYS A 70 -2.01 5.65 -5.70
C LYS A 70 -0.73 4.85 -5.97
N THR A 71 0.37 5.51 -6.35
CA THR A 71 1.66 4.86 -6.55
C THR A 71 2.14 4.17 -5.27
N LEU A 72 2.05 4.86 -4.13
CA LEU A 72 2.44 4.31 -2.84
C LEU A 72 1.56 3.11 -2.44
N GLN A 73 0.26 3.18 -2.67
CA GLN A 73 -0.65 2.03 -2.46
C GLN A 73 -0.26 0.83 -3.33
N THR A 74 0.05 1.03 -4.61
CA THR A 74 0.50 -0.05 -5.49
C THR A 74 1.80 -0.68 -4.98
N MET A 75 2.78 0.12 -4.57
CA MET A 75 4.04 -0.39 -4.00
C MET A 75 3.80 -1.22 -2.73
N ILE A 76 2.90 -0.76 -1.86
CA ILE A 76 2.53 -1.47 -0.63
C ILE A 76 1.84 -2.80 -0.95
N GLN A 77 0.92 -2.81 -1.92
CA GLN A 77 0.25 -4.03 -2.36
C GLN A 77 1.24 -5.03 -2.95
N GLU A 78 2.13 -4.60 -3.84
CA GLU A 78 3.16 -5.47 -4.41
C GLU A 78 4.06 -6.08 -3.34
N PHE A 79 4.45 -5.30 -2.33
CA PHE A 79 5.28 -5.80 -1.24
C PHE A 79 4.51 -6.80 -0.37
N THR A 80 3.23 -6.53 -0.11
CA THR A 80 2.32 -7.45 0.59
C THR A 80 2.19 -8.78 -0.14
N ASP A 81 1.92 -8.74 -1.44
CA ASP A 81 1.76 -9.94 -2.28
C ASP A 81 3.05 -10.77 -2.31
N LYS A 82 4.20 -10.12 -2.53
CA LYS A 82 5.51 -10.78 -2.54
C LYS A 82 5.86 -11.40 -1.18
N THR A 83 5.55 -10.71 -0.09
CA THR A 83 5.80 -11.19 1.28
C THR A 83 4.90 -12.38 1.61
N GLY A 84 3.61 -12.32 1.23
CA GLY A 84 2.68 -13.44 1.37
C GLY A 84 3.13 -14.67 0.57
N ALA A 85 3.51 -14.48 -0.69
CA ALA A 85 4.02 -15.57 -1.52
C ALA A 85 5.28 -16.21 -0.95
N ALA A 86 6.20 -15.42 -0.39
CA ALA A 86 7.40 -15.94 0.28
C ALA A 86 7.01 -16.76 1.52
N HIS A 87 6.13 -16.24 2.38
CA HIS A 87 5.62 -16.94 3.55
C HIS A 87 4.99 -18.31 3.18
N ASP A 88 4.11 -18.33 2.18
CA ASP A 88 3.44 -19.54 1.75
C ASP A 88 4.42 -20.59 1.19
N SER A 89 5.43 -20.13 0.43
CA SER A 89 6.49 -21.00 -0.08
C SER A 89 7.30 -21.64 1.04
N TYR A 90 7.67 -20.86 2.07
CA TYR A 90 8.42 -21.39 3.21
C TYR A 90 7.58 -22.35 4.05
N SER A 91 6.31 -22.02 4.32
CA SER A 91 5.39 -22.88 5.06
C SER A 91 5.13 -24.21 4.34
N ALA A 92 4.99 -24.18 3.02
CA ALA A 92 4.85 -25.39 2.21
C ALA A 92 6.11 -26.27 2.27
N GLN A 93 7.30 -25.66 2.21
CA GLN A 93 8.57 -26.36 2.28
C GLN A 93 8.80 -27.02 3.65
N ASP A 94 8.47 -26.33 4.75
CA ASP A 94 8.57 -26.87 6.10
C ASP A 94 7.60 -28.04 6.32
N THR A 95 6.36 -27.89 5.83
CA THR A 95 5.36 -28.97 5.87
C THR A 95 5.83 -30.21 5.11
N GLN A 96 6.35 -30.03 3.90
CA GLN A 96 6.87 -31.13 3.08
C GLN A 96 8.06 -31.83 3.77
N THR A 97 9.00 -31.04 4.29
CA THR A 97 10.17 -31.55 5.01
C THR A 97 9.75 -32.37 6.24
N SER A 98 8.81 -31.85 7.04
CA SER A 98 8.26 -32.53 8.21
C SER A 98 7.55 -33.85 7.87
N GLN A 99 6.82 -33.88 6.76
CA GLN A 99 6.17 -35.11 6.27
C GLN A 99 7.19 -36.16 5.83
N ASP A 100 8.24 -35.76 5.13
CA ASP A 100 9.29 -36.66 4.64
C ASP A 100 10.11 -37.23 5.80
N PHE A 101 10.45 -36.41 6.81
CA PHE A 101 11.06 -36.89 8.05
C PHE A 101 10.17 -37.89 8.80
N SER A 102 8.87 -37.61 8.91
CA SER A 102 7.92 -38.50 9.58
C SER A 102 7.78 -39.85 8.86
N ARG A 103 7.85 -39.86 7.52
CA ARG A 103 7.82 -41.09 6.71
C ARG A 103 9.13 -41.89 6.84
N GLY A 104 10.28 -41.21 6.81
CA GLY A 104 11.59 -41.86 6.98
C GLY A 104 11.81 -42.44 8.37
N ALA A 105 11.24 -41.83 9.42
CA ALA A 105 11.31 -42.33 10.79
C ALA A 105 10.38 -43.54 11.08
N ALA A 106 9.38 -43.77 10.22
CA ALA A 106 8.45 -44.90 10.32
C ALA A 106 8.87 -46.12 9.47
N SER A 107 10.02 -46.05 8.81
CA SER A 107 10.64 -47.10 7.97
C SER A 107 11.78 -47.77 8.72
#